data_AF-A0AAU1CLG0-F1
#
_entry.id   AF-A0AAU1CLG0-F1
#
_cell.length_a   1.000
_cell.length_b   1.000
_cell.length_c   1.000
_cell.angle_alpha   90.00
_cell.angle_beta   90.00
_cell.angle_gamma   90.00
#
_symmetry.space_group_name_H-M   'P 1'
#
loop_
_entity.id
_entity.type
_entity.pdbx_description
1 polymer ?
#
loop_
_entity_poly.entity_id
_entity_poly.type
_entity_poly.pdbx_seq_one_letter_code
_entity_poly.pdbx_strand_id
1 'polypeptide(L)'
;MTGLSAFPLPFHASRADGSAQPRTLRELEMIACSAHLRAKPGWFEKTHDTAIAARWTREAIDQGLTEAQVRHVLAELAHYAELRDARTGIEVSAVDGVWQSDTLIDAELRSRLREAVRVLEEVPEEEKDWHPGSDGQVLDLVHPSLFCLVREVSGGPERAWENPTSPYSKYEFSDRFQWLPTDVDVSADGEAAFRSYVNNVHPEDHRELAAVLPELLTRMLPLLENVLTDLRHPRPPRIKANPYGWYDSEPEHPDEDDFGDTEAYEEAMEAYEAAVDDWYQDRRPVVPDAPEFTAPEPCDASGRVVLRGRRLQVIAKLATIHLTPEKPEYAGGSWHVEGMLNERIVSTGIYYWDSENITDSRLSFRTAVHDPDYEQNDNNGVSDVYGLENDGPLNQALGSAPTPAGRCLAFPNVLQHQVGSFRLADPSRAGHRKILAFFLVDPSETIVSTSDVPPQQPWAGASTMTLEEAKAYREELMRERKFFVDEHNEQLFEREFSLCEH
;
A
#
# COMPACT_ATOMS: atom_id res chain seq x y z
N MET A 1 -16.66 25.38 -9.56
CA MET A 1 -16.30 24.05 -10.10
C MET A 1 -14.81 23.85 -9.85
N THR A 2 -14.50 23.24 -8.71
CA THR A 2 -13.14 23.03 -8.17
C THR A 2 -12.97 21.55 -7.85
N GLY A 3 -13.37 20.69 -8.80
CA GLY A 3 -13.28 19.24 -8.65
C GLY A 3 -11.81 18.85 -8.53
N LEU A 4 -11.49 18.03 -7.52
CA LEU A 4 -10.20 17.37 -7.45
C LEU A 4 -10.08 16.49 -8.72
N SER A 5 -8.93 16.53 -9.40
CA SER A 5 -8.61 15.50 -10.40
C SER A 5 -8.69 14.11 -9.76
N ALA A 6 -9.15 13.12 -10.54
CA ALA A 6 -9.22 11.73 -10.09
C ALA A 6 -7.86 11.26 -9.58
N PHE A 7 -7.87 10.48 -8.51
CA PHE A 7 -6.67 9.84 -7.97
C PHE A 7 -6.42 8.49 -8.66
N PRO A 8 -5.16 8.02 -8.74
CA PRO A 8 -4.88 6.69 -9.23
C PRO A 8 -5.49 5.64 -8.30
N LEU A 9 -6.02 4.57 -8.89
CA LEU A 9 -6.55 3.41 -8.19
C LEU A 9 -5.81 2.17 -8.69
N PRO A 10 -5.71 1.09 -7.89
CA PRO A 10 -5.07 -0.15 -8.31
C PRO A 10 -5.99 -0.94 -9.25
N PHE A 11 -6.48 -0.35 -10.34
CA PHE A 11 -7.40 -1.00 -11.27
C PHE A 11 -7.12 -0.51 -12.70
N HIS A 12 -7.05 -1.43 -13.66
CA HIS A 12 -6.87 -1.14 -15.10
C HIS A 12 -8.01 -0.27 -15.65
N ALA A 13 -9.23 -0.44 -15.16
CA ALA A 13 -10.37 0.38 -15.55
C ALA A 13 -10.34 1.80 -14.95
N SER A 14 -9.36 2.12 -14.10
CA SER A 14 -9.21 3.47 -13.55
C SER A 14 -8.66 4.44 -14.58
N ARG A 15 -9.01 5.72 -14.44
CA ARG A 15 -8.62 6.77 -15.40
C ARG A 15 -7.14 7.15 -15.32
N ALA A 16 -6.43 6.73 -14.28
CA ALA A 16 -5.04 7.06 -14.02
C ALA A 16 -4.30 5.79 -13.60
N ASP A 17 -3.27 5.43 -14.37
CA ASP A 17 -2.44 4.26 -14.12
C ASP A 17 -1.83 4.33 -12.72
N GLY A 18 -1.99 3.25 -11.95
CA GLY A 18 -1.45 3.10 -10.59
C GLY A 18 -0.06 2.47 -10.54
N SER A 19 0.46 2.00 -11.68
CA SER A 19 1.80 1.43 -11.77
C SER A 19 2.90 2.50 -11.75
N ALA A 20 4.07 2.12 -11.24
CA ALA A 20 5.21 3.02 -11.03
C ALA A 20 6.33 2.76 -12.04
N GLN A 21 7.23 3.73 -12.21
CA GLN A 21 8.49 3.47 -12.91
C GLN A 21 9.35 2.49 -12.10
N PRO A 22 9.98 1.50 -12.75
CA PRO A 22 10.85 0.55 -12.06
C PRO A 22 12.07 1.27 -11.46
N ARG A 23 12.40 0.92 -10.22
CA ARG A 23 13.57 1.44 -9.49
C ARG A 23 14.73 0.49 -9.66
N THR A 24 15.94 1.02 -9.84
CA THR A 24 17.13 0.17 -9.90
C THR A 24 17.35 -0.56 -8.57
N LEU A 25 17.98 -1.75 -8.58
CA LEU A 25 18.36 -2.48 -7.36
C LEU A 25 19.20 -1.61 -6.42
N ARG A 26 20.12 -0.81 -6.97
CA ARG A 26 20.92 0.17 -6.20
C ARG A 26 20.05 1.19 -5.47
N GLU A 27 19.01 1.68 -6.14
CA GLU A 27 18.05 2.58 -5.50
C GLU A 27 17.26 1.87 -4.39
N LEU A 28 16.84 0.62 -4.59
CA LEU A 28 16.15 -0.17 -3.57
C LEU A 28 17.04 -0.41 -2.33
N GLU A 29 18.34 -0.63 -2.51
CA GLU A 29 19.32 -0.72 -1.42
C GLU A 29 19.45 0.60 -0.64
N MET A 30 19.49 1.74 -1.36
CA MET A 30 19.49 3.06 -0.72
C MET A 30 18.22 3.30 0.11
N ILE A 31 17.05 2.93 -0.43
CA ILE A 31 15.76 3.03 0.27
C ILE A 31 15.76 2.12 1.51
N ALA A 32 16.27 0.89 1.39
CA ALA A 32 16.39 -0.04 2.51
C ALA A 32 17.31 0.51 3.62
N CYS A 33 18.44 1.14 3.26
CA CYS A 33 19.32 1.82 4.19
C CYS A 33 18.59 2.98 4.90
N SER A 34 17.92 3.86 4.14
CA SER A 34 17.11 4.96 4.66
C SER A 34 16.02 4.46 5.62
N ALA A 35 15.31 3.40 5.25
CA ALA A 35 14.29 2.74 6.07
C ALA A 35 14.85 2.21 7.39
N HIS A 36 16.00 1.53 7.35
CA HIS A 36 16.67 1.01 8.54
C HIS A 36 17.09 2.13 9.51
N LEU A 37 17.56 3.26 8.98
CA LEU A 37 17.92 4.43 9.79
C LEU A 37 16.67 5.09 10.40
N ARG A 38 15.57 5.23 9.65
CA ARG A 38 14.31 5.82 10.13
C ARG A 38 13.54 4.94 11.11
N ALA A 39 13.81 3.63 11.13
CA ALA A 39 13.26 2.74 12.16
C ALA A 39 13.86 2.98 13.55
N LYS A 40 15.00 3.70 13.67
CA LYS A 40 15.64 3.98 14.96
C LYS A 40 14.89 5.11 15.70
N PRO A 41 14.61 4.98 17.01
CA PRO A 41 13.96 6.06 17.76
C PRO A 41 14.75 7.37 17.70
N GLY A 42 14.07 8.49 17.47
CA GLY A 42 14.69 9.83 17.40
C GLY A 42 15.65 10.01 16.23
N TRP A 43 15.49 9.25 15.14
CA TRP A 43 16.36 9.32 13.96
C TRP A 43 16.46 10.76 13.38
N PHE A 44 15.36 11.53 13.43
CA PHE A 44 15.26 12.89 12.91
C PHE A 44 16.12 13.91 13.67
N GLU A 45 16.43 13.68 14.95
CA GLU A 45 17.42 14.47 15.68
C GLU A 45 18.83 13.95 15.39
N LYS A 46 18.99 12.63 15.40
CA LYS A 46 20.27 11.93 15.22
C LYS A 46 20.91 12.18 13.86
N THR A 47 20.13 12.44 12.82
CA THR A 47 20.64 12.77 11.47
C THR A 47 21.48 14.06 11.46
N HIS A 48 21.22 14.98 12.41
CA HIS A 48 21.96 16.23 12.55
C HIS A 48 23.23 16.10 13.43
N ASP A 49 23.42 14.96 14.11
CA ASP A 49 24.62 14.70 14.91
C ASP A 49 25.74 14.16 14.02
N THR A 50 26.83 14.92 13.89
CA THR A 50 27.96 14.58 13.03
C THR A 50 28.65 13.27 13.40
N ALA A 51 28.71 12.90 14.69
CA ALA A 51 29.34 11.66 15.13
C ALA A 51 28.44 10.45 14.82
N ILE A 52 27.12 10.62 14.96
CA ILE A 52 26.15 9.58 14.59
C ILE A 52 26.12 9.42 13.08
N ALA A 53 26.03 10.51 12.32
CA ALA A 53 26.08 10.48 10.85
C ALA A 53 27.35 9.79 10.35
N ALA A 54 28.53 10.12 10.90
CA ALA A 54 29.78 9.46 10.54
C ALA A 54 29.80 7.96 10.87
N ARG A 55 29.11 7.53 11.94
CA ARG A 55 28.95 6.11 12.25
C ARG A 55 28.02 5.42 11.24
N TRP A 56 26.86 6.01 10.94
CA TRP A 56 25.94 5.49 9.92
C TRP A 56 26.62 5.41 8.55
N THR A 57 27.47 6.37 8.21
CA THR A 57 28.27 6.33 6.98
C THR A 57 29.15 5.10 6.92
N ARG A 58 29.92 4.81 7.98
CA ARG A 58 30.77 3.61 8.02
C ARG A 58 29.94 2.33 7.94
N GLU A 59 28.87 2.24 8.73
CA GLU A 59 27.97 1.07 8.73
C GLU A 59 27.37 0.80 7.34
N ALA A 60 26.97 1.84 6.61
CA ALA A 60 26.39 1.70 5.28
C ALA A 60 27.43 1.32 4.21
N ILE A 61 28.65 1.87 4.29
CA ILE A 61 29.76 1.49 3.39
C ILE A 61 30.17 0.04 3.64
N ASP A 62 30.26 -0.39 4.90
CA ASP A 62 30.57 -1.78 5.27
C ASP A 62 29.49 -2.77 4.77
N GLN A 63 28.27 -2.29 4.52
CA GLN A 63 27.16 -3.04 3.94
C GLN A 63 27.13 -3.03 2.40
N GLY A 64 28.07 -2.35 1.75
CA GLY A 64 28.24 -2.37 0.29
C GLY A 64 27.79 -1.10 -0.43
N LEU A 65 27.26 -0.09 0.26
CA LEU A 65 26.89 1.18 -0.39
C LEU A 65 28.13 2.03 -0.72
N THR A 66 28.07 2.77 -1.83
CA THR A 66 29.10 3.75 -2.20
C THR A 66 29.02 5.00 -1.33
N GLU A 67 30.10 5.79 -1.29
CA GLU A 67 30.09 7.08 -0.59
C GLU A 67 29.03 8.05 -1.15
N ALA A 68 28.78 8.00 -2.46
CA ALA A 68 27.77 8.84 -3.11
C ALA A 68 26.35 8.43 -2.68
N GLN A 69 26.05 7.12 -2.68
CA GLN A 69 24.78 6.59 -2.20
C GLN A 69 24.52 6.97 -0.74
N VAL A 70 25.52 6.79 0.13
CA VAL A 70 25.39 7.13 1.54
C VAL A 70 25.18 8.64 1.74
N ARG A 71 25.88 9.49 0.99
CA ARG A 71 25.69 10.95 1.03
C ARG A 71 24.28 11.33 0.61
N HIS A 72 23.76 10.71 -0.45
CA HIS A 72 22.40 10.91 -0.90
C HIS A 72 21.39 10.51 0.19
N VAL A 73 21.53 9.31 0.76
CA VAL A 73 20.65 8.81 1.83
C VAL A 73 20.64 9.77 3.02
N LEU A 74 21.81 10.23 3.49
CA LEU A 74 21.88 11.14 4.63
C LEU A 74 21.26 12.51 4.34
N ALA A 75 21.44 13.05 3.14
CA ALA A 75 20.83 14.31 2.73
C ALA A 75 19.30 14.18 2.61
N GLU A 76 18.81 13.05 2.09
CA GLU A 76 17.38 12.74 2.03
C GLU A 76 16.77 12.59 3.44
N LEU A 77 17.49 11.96 4.38
CA LEU A 77 17.05 11.88 5.79
C LEU A 77 16.90 13.26 6.42
N ALA A 78 17.82 14.19 6.17
CA ALA A 78 17.69 15.55 6.67
C ALA A 78 16.42 16.21 6.14
N HIS A 79 16.11 16.03 4.85
CA HIS A 79 14.85 16.51 4.26
C HIS A 79 13.61 15.86 4.91
N TYR A 80 13.60 14.54 5.12
CA TYR A 80 12.48 13.90 5.81
C TYR A 80 12.30 14.37 7.26
N ALA A 81 13.38 14.74 7.95
CA ALA A 81 13.31 15.31 9.28
C ALA A 81 12.61 16.68 9.27
N GLU A 82 12.76 17.47 8.20
CA GLU A 82 12.05 18.75 8.01
C GLU A 82 10.55 18.57 7.72
N LEU A 83 10.16 17.47 7.07
CA LEU A 83 8.75 17.15 6.79
C LEU A 83 7.95 16.74 8.03
N ARG A 84 8.64 16.40 9.12
CA ARG A 84 7.99 15.92 10.35
C ARG A 84 7.20 17.03 11.04
N ASP A 85 5.92 16.80 11.30
CA ASP A 85 5.11 17.68 12.15
C ASP A 85 5.33 17.33 13.62
N ALA A 86 6.06 18.19 14.34
CA ALA A 86 6.38 17.99 15.74
C ALA A 86 5.15 17.98 16.68
N ARG A 87 4.05 18.64 16.30
CA ARG A 87 2.84 18.72 17.13
C ARG A 87 2.03 17.43 17.05
N THR A 88 1.93 16.84 15.87
CA THR A 88 1.13 15.62 15.65
C THR A 88 1.98 14.35 15.66
N GLY A 89 3.30 14.48 15.55
CA GLY A 89 4.23 13.38 15.38
C GLY A 89 4.19 12.73 14.00
N ILE A 90 3.49 13.35 13.03
CA ILE A 90 3.37 12.82 11.67
C ILE A 90 4.73 12.92 10.96
N GLU A 91 5.18 11.80 10.40
CA GLU A 91 6.43 11.67 9.65
C GLU A 91 6.29 10.64 8.52
N VAL A 92 7.23 10.67 7.57
CA VAL A 92 7.33 9.67 6.50
C VAL A 92 7.75 8.32 7.11
N SER A 93 6.98 7.27 6.85
CA SER A 93 7.29 5.89 7.26
C SER A 93 8.50 5.34 6.50
N ALA A 94 9.08 4.25 6.99
CA ALA A 94 10.14 3.49 6.33
C ALA A 94 9.89 3.14 4.84
N VAL A 95 8.64 3.21 4.38
CA VAL A 95 8.24 2.99 2.98
C VAL A 95 7.81 4.31 2.35
N ASP A 96 8.32 4.61 1.14
CA ASP A 96 7.95 5.81 0.39
C ASP A 96 6.44 5.86 0.11
N GLY A 97 5.84 7.05 0.24
CA GLY A 97 4.38 7.25 0.08
C GLY A 97 3.55 6.78 1.27
N VAL A 98 4.16 6.17 2.30
CA VAL A 98 3.50 5.79 3.55
C VAL A 98 3.84 6.82 4.62
N TRP A 99 2.85 7.23 5.40
CA TRP A 99 2.98 8.18 6.51
C TRP A 99 2.58 7.53 7.82
N GLN A 100 3.21 7.92 8.93
CA GLN A 100 2.95 7.36 10.24
C GLN A 100 2.92 8.43 11.34
N SER A 101 2.32 8.10 12.48
CA SER A 101 2.49 8.83 13.74
C SER A 101 2.24 7.90 14.93
N ASP A 102 3.07 8.02 15.96
CA ASP A 102 2.92 7.28 17.22
C ASP A 102 2.24 8.10 18.33
N THR A 103 1.90 9.36 18.05
CA THR A 103 1.35 10.31 19.05
C THR A 103 0.05 10.97 18.61
N LEU A 104 -0.53 10.52 17.49
CA LEU A 104 -1.70 11.15 16.88
C LEU A 104 -2.96 11.03 17.74
N ILE A 105 -3.11 9.86 18.38
CA ILE A 105 -4.22 9.53 19.27
C ILE A 105 -3.72 9.59 20.71
N ASP A 106 -4.28 10.49 21.50
CA ASP A 106 -3.94 10.63 22.91
C ASP A 106 -4.51 9.49 23.77
N ALA A 107 -4.02 9.39 25.00
CA ALA A 107 -4.37 8.29 25.90
C ALA A 107 -5.87 8.31 26.28
N GLU A 108 -6.50 9.49 26.33
CA GLU A 108 -7.91 9.64 26.66
C GLU A 108 -8.77 9.08 25.53
N LEU A 109 -8.54 9.52 24.29
CA LEU A 109 -9.27 9.04 23.12
C LEU A 109 -9.06 7.54 22.88
N ARG A 110 -7.82 7.04 23.10
CA ARG A 110 -7.55 5.58 23.07
C ARG A 110 -8.33 4.82 24.14
N SER A 111 -8.41 5.34 25.36
CA SER A 111 -9.18 4.70 26.44
C SER A 111 -10.68 4.67 26.11
N ARG A 112 -11.21 5.76 25.54
CA ARG A 112 -12.60 5.81 25.09
C ARG A 112 -12.89 4.80 23.99
N LEU A 113 -11.99 4.66 23.00
CA LEU A 113 -12.12 3.61 21.98
C LEU A 113 -12.12 2.21 22.62
N ARG A 114 -11.19 1.94 23.53
CA ARG A 114 -11.10 0.64 24.22
C ARG A 114 -12.41 0.30 24.93
N GLU A 115 -12.97 1.22 25.73
CA GLU A 115 -14.25 0.98 26.42
C GLU A 115 -15.42 0.86 25.44
N ALA A 116 -15.45 1.68 24.40
CA ALA A 116 -16.51 1.67 23.38
C ALA A 116 -16.57 0.36 22.58
N VAL A 117 -15.44 -0.33 22.44
CA VAL A 117 -15.34 -1.59 21.69
C VAL A 117 -15.72 -2.81 22.54
N ARG A 118 -15.71 -2.71 23.88
CA ARG A 118 -16.01 -3.85 24.77
C ARG A 118 -17.37 -4.48 24.51
N VAL A 119 -18.37 -3.70 24.13
CA VAL A 119 -19.72 -4.21 23.79
C VAL A 119 -19.74 -5.13 22.58
N LEU A 120 -18.73 -5.04 21.69
CA LEU A 120 -18.53 -5.92 20.55
C LEU A 120 -17.63 -7.12 20.88
N GLU A 121 -16.70 -6.97 21.83
CA GLU A 121 -15.73 -8.02 22.20
C GLU A 121 -16.26 -8.97 23.28
N GLU A 122 -17.02 -8.45 24.24
CA GLU A 122 -17.52 -9.18 25.43
C GLU A 122 -18.93 -9.74 25.20
N VAL A 123 -19.14 -10.32 24.01
CA VAL A 123 -20.36 -11.04 23.65
C VAL A 123 -20.23 -12.55 23.96
N PRO A 124 -21.34 -13.30 24.08
CA PRO A 124 -21.31 -14.76 24.15
C PRO A 124 -20.49 -15.38 23.01
N GLU A 125 -19.85 -16.53 23.23
CA GLU A 125 -18.95 -17.15 22.25
C GLU A 125 -19.67 -17.47 20.93
N GLU A 126 -20.94 -17.88 21.00
CA GLU A 126 -21.81 -18.14 19.86
C GLU A 126 -22.15 -16.87 19.03
N GLU A 127 -21.99 -15.69 19.61
CA GLU A 127 -22.23 -14.40 18.95
C GLU A 127 -20.95 -13.80 18.36
N LYS A 128 -19.77 -14.33 18.71
CA LYS A 128 -18.50 -13.87 18.15
C LYS A 128 -18.43 -14.14 16.66
N ASP A 129 -18.12 -13.10 15.91
CA ASP A 129 -18.03 -13.14 14.46
C ASP A 129 -16.59 -13.44 14.01
N TRP A 130 -16.23 -14.72 14.06
CA TRP A 130 -14.93 -15.19 13.59
C TRP A 130 -14.82 -15.09 12.07
N HIS A 131 -13.76 -14.46 11.57
CA HIS A 131 -13.52 -14.26 10.15
C HIS A 131 -13.45 -15.61 9.42
N PRO A 132 -14.16 -15.80 8.29
CA PRO A 132 -14.15 -17.05 7.54
C PRO A 132 -12.73 -17.46 7.16
N GLY A 133 -12.38 -18.73 7.39
CA GLY A 133 -11.06 -19.29 7.04
C GLY A 133 -9.89 -18.82 7.92
N SER A 134 -10.13 -18.07 9.00
CA SER A 134 -9.08 -17.59 9.92
C SER A 134 -8.66 -18.58 11.00
N ASP A 135 -9.24 -19.79 11.01
CA ASP A 135 -9.05 -20.80 12.06
C ASP A 135 -9.30 -20.26 13.49
N GLY A 136 -10.25 -19.33 13.63
CA GLY A 136 -10.59 -18.72 14.92
C GLY A 136 -9.51 -17.80 15.49
N GLN A 137 -8.66 -17.23 14.63
CA GLN A 137 -7.63 -16.27 15.04
C GLN A 137 -8.02 -14.82 14.76
N VAL A 138 -8.93 -14.55 13.81
CA VAL A 138 -9.33 -13.19 13.45
C VAL A 138 -10.80 -12.96 13.81
N LEU A 139 -11.05 -12.05 14.75
CA LEU A 139 -12.37 -11.64 15.19
C LEU A 139 -12.77 -10.34 14.50
N ASP A 140 -13.86 -10.39 13.74
CA ASP A 140 -14.43 -9.24 13.05
C ASP A 140 -15.39 -8.51 14.02
N LEU A 141 -15.05 -7.28 14.40
CA LEU A 141 -15.90 -6.47 15.30
C LEU A 141 -16.81 -5.55 14.49
N VAL A 142 -16.24 -4.92 13.45
CA VAL A 142 -16.95 -4.19 12.42
C VAL A 142 -16.31 -4.57 11.10
N HIS A 143 -17.02 -5.31 10.25
CA HIS A 143 -16.48 -5.75 8.96
C HIS A 143 -17.35 -5.29 7.80
N PRO A 144 -16.80 -4.56 6.81
CA PRO A 144 -17.62 -3.95 5.75
C PRO A 144 -18.34 -4.94 4.82
N SER A 145 -17.86 -6.19 4.74
CA SER A 145 -18.55 -7.26 4.00
C SER A 145 -19.83 -7.78 4.67
N LEU A 146 -19.98 -7.64 5.99
CA LEU A 146 -21.21 -8.05 6.68
C LEU A 146 -22.25 -6.93 6.48
N PHE A 147 -23.47 -7.27 6.04
CA PHE A 147 -24.51 -6.30 5.63
C PHE A 147 -24.02 -5.31 4.54
N CYS A 148 -23.19 -5.78 3.61
CA CYS A 148 -22.85 -5.02 2.40
C CYS A 148 -24.10 -4.80 1.52
N LEU A 149 -23.98 -3.91 0.52
CA LEU A 149 -25.01 -3.76 -0.50
C LEU A 149 -25.01 -5.01 -1.40
N VAL A 150 -26.18 -5.60 -1.59
CA VAL A 150 -26.41 -6.78 -2.43
C VAL A 150 -27.45 -6.43 -3.50
N ARG A 151 -27.09 -6.61 -4.77
CA ARG A 151 -27.98 -6.36 -5.91
C ARG A 151 -29.25 -7.18 -5.79
N GLU A 152 -30.39 -6.56 -6.12
CA GLU A 152 -31.75 -7.13 -6.03
C GLU A 152 -32.27 -7.45 -4.61
N VAL A 153 -31.43 -7.35 -3.57
CA VAL A 153 -31.83 -7.65 -2.18
C VAL A 153 -31.93 -6.36 -1.35
N SER A 154 -30.89 -5.54 -1.39
CA SER A 154 -30.74 -4.37 -0.51
C SER A 154 -31.62 -3.17 -0.88
N GLY A 155 -32.27 -3.19 -2.04
CA GLY A 155 -33.08 -2.05 -2.53
C GLY A 155 -32.26 -0.77 -2.82
N GLY A 156 -30.95 -0.91 -3.03
CA GLY A 156 -30.08 0.23 -3.33
C GLY A 156 -30.29 0.81 -4.74
N PRO A 157 -29.84 2.05 -5.00
CA PRO A 157 -29.95 2.69 -6.31
C PRO A 157 -29.23 1.93 -7.43
N GLU A 158 -29.81 1.89 -8.64
CA GLU A 158 -29.21 1.23 -9.82
C GLU A 158 -27.82 1.76 -10.20
N ARG A 159 -27.51 3.02 -9.87
CA ARG A 159 -26.17 3.62 -10.10
C ARG A 159 -25.02 2.88 -9.42
N ALA A 160 -25.28 2.07 -8.38
CA ALA A 160 -24.27 1.21 -7.76
C ALA A 160 -23.72 0.14 -8.70
N TRP A 161 -24.47 -0.19 -9.77
CA TRP A 161 -24.19 -1.28 -10.69
C TRP A 161 -23.78 -0.78 -12.09
N GLU A 162 -23.49 0.51 -12.22
CA GLU A 162 -22.94 1.10 -13.45
C GLU A 162 -21.46 0.70 -13.60
N ASN A 163 -21.22 -0.48 -14.18
CA ASN A 163 -19.89 -1.05 -14.34
C ASN A 163 -19.08 -0.31 -15.43
N PRO A 164 -17.98 0.38 -15.08
CA PRO A 164 -17.16 1.11 -16.05
C PRO A 164 -16.06 0.24 -16.69
N THR A 165 -15.95 -1.03 -16.31
CA THR A 165 -14.87 -1.93 -16.75
C THR A 165 -15.03 -2.37 -18.21
N SER A 166 -13.92 -2.77 -18.82
CA SER A 166 -13.89 -3.42 -20.13
C SER A 166 -13.93 -4.94 -19.98
N PRO A 167 -14.15 -5.72 -21.06
CA PRO A 167 -14.06 -7.19 -21.00
C PRO A 167 -12.74 -7.73 -20.43
N TYR A 168 -11.65 -6.95 -20.51
CA TYR A 168 -10.32 -7.29 -20.01
C TYR A 168 -10.12 -6.97 -18.51
N SER A 169 -11.02 -6.20 -17.90
CA SER A 169 -10.95 -5.77 -16.49
C SER A 169 -12.22 -6.14 -15.71
N LYS A 170 -13.03 -7.06 -16.24
CA LYS A 170 -14.37 -7.38 -15.74
C LYS A 170 -14.41 -7.81 -14.27
N TYR A 171 -13.32 -8.35 -13.73
CA TYR A 171 -13.23 -8.82 -12.35
C TYR A 171 -12.90 -7.71 -11.36
N GLU A 172 -12.51 -6.52 -11.82
CA GLU A 172 -12.22 -5.37 -10.96
C GLU A 172 -13.48 -4.75 -10.36
N PHE A 173 -14.66 -5.03 -10.93
CA PHE A 173 -15.95 -4.52 -10.47
C PHE A 173 -16.89 -5.67 -10.13
N SER A 174 -17.54 -5.59 -8.98
CA SER A 174 -18.57 -6.53 -8.58
C SER A 174 -19.93 -6.12 -9.13
N ASP A 175 -20.55 -6.95 -9.96
CA ASP A 175 -21.91 -6.70 -10.45
C ASP A 175 -22.99 -7.03 -9.40
N ARG A 176 -22.59 -7.45 -8.19
CA ARG A 176 -23.50 -7.97 -7.16
C ARG A 176 -23.32 -7.37 -5.78
N PHE A 177 -22.10 -7.01 -5.39
CA PHE A 177 -21.78 -6.57 -4.04
C PHE A 177 -21.10 -5.21 -4.04
N GLN A 178 -21.36 -4.40 -3.01
CA GLN A 178 -20.59 -3.19 -2.75
C GLN A 178 -20.51 -2.94 -1.24
N TRP A 179 -19.33 -2.58 -0.73
CA TRP A 179 -19.26 -2.03 0.63
C TRP A 179 -19.94 -0.66 0.70
N LEU A 180 -20.61 -0.37 1.82
CA LEU A 180 -21.32 0.88 2.03
C LEU A 180 -20.46 1.84 2.87
N PRO A 181 -19.90 2.93 2.29
CA PRO A 181 -19.28 3.97 3.08
C PRO A 181 -20.31 4.75 3.90
N THR A 182 -19.85 5.38 4.97
CA THR A 182 -20.56 6.46 5.66
C THR A 182 -20.19 7.80 5.04
N ASP A 183 -21.16 8.71 4.89
CA ASP A 183 -20.90 10.07 4.45
C ASP A 183 -20.38 10.90 5.64
N VAL A 184 -19.31 11.66 5.42
CA VAL A 184 -18.64 12.45 6.45
C VAL A 184 -18.50 13.89 5.97
N ASP A 185 -18.97 14.85 6.76
CA ASP A 185 -18.65 16.26 6.54
C ASP A 185 -17.42 16.65 7.36
N VAL A 186 -16.42 17.23 6.71
CA VAL A 186 -15.26 17.81 7.39
C VAL A 186 -15.44 19.32 7.46
N SER A 187 -15.44 19.87 8.68
CA SER A 187 -15.58 21.29 8.91
C SER A 187 -14.38 22.09 8.37
N ALA A 188 -14.50 23.41 8.31
CA ALA A 188 -13.39 24.28 7.95
C ALA A 188 -12.21 24.17 8.94
N ASP A 189 -12.51 23.85 10.21
CA ASP A 189 -11.52 23.64 11.27
C ASP A 189 -10.89 22.24 11.20
N GLY A 190 -11.45 21.34 10.40
CA GLY A 190 -10.96 19.97 10.17
C GLY A 190 -11.65 18.90 10.99
N GLU A 191 -12.75 19.23 11.69
CA GLU A 191 -13.52 18.27 12.47
C GLU A 191 -14.42 17.43 11.55
N ALA A 192 -14.32 16.11 11.66
CA ALA A 192 -15.17 15.17 10.94
C ALA A 192 -16.48 14.91 11.70
N ALA A 193 -17.59 14.98 10.98
CA ALA A 193 -18.92 14.64 11.49
C ALA A 193 -19.58 13.62 10.55
N PHE A 194 -19.89 12.43 11.07
CA PHE A 194 -20.54 11.38 10.30
C PHE A 194 -22.02 11.73 10.13
N ARG A 195 -22.51 11.66 8.89
CA ARG A 195 -23.88 12.07 8.50
C ARG A 195 -24.86 10.93 8.42
N SER A 196 -24.35 9.73 8.14
CA SER A 196 -25.12 8.50 8.04
C SER A 196 -24.56 7.44 8.97
N TYR A 197 -25.28 6.33 9.15
CA TYR A 197 -24.82 5.27 10.04
C TYR A 197 -23.52 4.62 9.52
N VAL A 198 -22.72 4.09 10.44
CA VAL A 198 -21.58 3.23 10.08
C VAL A 198 -22.10 1.81 9.98
N ASN A 199 -21.81 1.14 8.87
CA ASN A 199 -22.25 -0.24 8.68
C ASN A 199 -21.81 -1.12 9.87
N ASN A 200 -22.73 -1.92 10.41
CA ASN A 200 -22.53 -2.79 11.59
C ASN A 200 -22.36 -2.11 12.94
N VAL A 201 -22.54 -0.80 13.02
CA VAL A 201 -22.53 -0.07 14.31
C VAL A 201 -23.96 0.28 14.69
N HIS A 202 -24.50 -0.38 15.72
CA HIS A 202 -25.84 -0.11 16.23
C HIS A 202 -25.88 1.29 16.87
N PRO A 203 -26.85 2.15 16.52
CA PRO A 203 -26.86 3.55 16.97
C PRO A 203 -27.05 3.72 18.48
N GLU A 204 -27.77 2.81 19.14
CA GLU A 204 -28.00 2.86 20.59
C GLU A 204 -26.98 2.01 21.37
N ASP A 205 -26.96 0.69 21.13
CA ASP A 205 -26.04 -0.24 21.80
C ASP A 205 -24.55 0.10 21.61
N HIS A 206 -24.16 0.62 20.44
CA HIS A 206 -22.77 0.99 20.14
C HIS A 206 -22.59 2.53 20.08
N ARG A 207 -23.44 3.29 20.78
CA ARG A 207 -23.43 4.76 20.76
C ARG A 207 -22.06 5.38 21.06
N GLU A 208 -21.30 4.79 21.98
CA GLU A 208 -19.98 5.31 22.37
C GLU A 208 -18.96 5.09 21.26
N LEU A 209 -19.05 3.97 20.53
CA LEU A 209 -18.23 3.71 19.36
C LEU A 209 -18.59 4.68 18.23
N ALA A 210 -19.88 4.86 17.96
CA ALA A 210 -20.37 5.81 16.97
C ALA A 210 -19.92 7.26 17.27
N ALA A 211 -19.81 7.64 18.55
CA ALA A 211 -19.31 8.94 18.97
C ALA A 211 -17.79 9.10 18.83
N VAL A 212 -17.02 8.03 19.04
CA VAL A 212 -15.55 8.06 19.01
C VAL A 212 -14.99 7.97 17.57
N LEU A 213 -15.67 7.30 16.65
CA LEU A 213 -15.20 7.13 15.26
C LEU A 213 -14.92 8.47 14.52
N PRO A 214 -15.80 9.50 14.57
CA PRO A 214 -15.52 10.79 13.96
C PRO A 214 -14.33 11.52 14.57
N GLU A 215 -14.12 11.41 15.89
CA GLU A 215 -12.96 11.99 16.57
C GLU A 215 -11.66 11.32 16.13
N LEU A 216 -11.65 9.99 16.00
CA LEU A 216 -10.49 9.26 15.49
C LEU A 216 -10.19 9.61 14.03
N LEU A 217 -11.21 9.66 13.17
CA LEU A 217 -11.03 10.07 11.78
C LEU A 217 -10.46 11.49 11.70
N THR A 218 -10.99 12.42 12.49
CA THR A 218 -10.50 13.81 12.59
C THR A 218 -9.00 13.86 12.85
N ARG A 219 -8.49 13.03 13.77
CA ARG A 219 -7.06 12.95 14.06
C ARG A 219 -6.26 12.37 12.90
N MET A 220 -6.82 11.45 12.12
CA MET A 220 -6.15 10.77 11.00
C MET A 220 -6.20 11.56 9.68
N LEU A 221 -7.08 12.55 9.52
CA LEU A 221 -7.21 13.33 8.28
C LEU A 221 -5.87 13.90 7.77
N PRO A 222 -4.97 14.49 8.60
CA PRO A 222 -3.70 15.01 8.10
C PRO A 222 -2.76 13.93 7.54
N LEU A 223 -2.83 12.69 8.05
CA LEU A 223 -2.08 11.56 7.47
C LEU A 223 -2.61 11.23 6.06
N LEU A 224 -3.93 11.20 5.90
CA LEU A 224 -4.57 10.96 4.60
C LEU A 224 -4.28 12.10 3.62
N GLU A 225 -4.29 13.35 4.06
CA GLU A 225 -3.91 14.52 3.24
C GLU A 225 -2.48 14.41 2.70
N ASN A 226 -1.53 13.95 3.52
CA ASN A 226 -0.15 13.72 3.09
C ASN A 226 -0.06 12.61 2.03
N VAL A 227 -0.75 11.48 2.24
CA VAL A 227 -0.80 10.38 1.25
C VAL A 227 -1.40 10.85 -0.07
N LEU A 228 -2.53 11.57 -0.03
CA LEU A 228 -3.17 12.08 -1.24
C LEU A 228 -2.32 13.15 -1.95
N THR A 229 -1.54 13.92 -1.18
CA THR A 229 -0.57 14.87 -1.75
C THR A 229 0.56 14.12 -2.47
N ASP A 230 1.14 13.09 -1.85
CA ASP A 230 2.17 12.26 -2.48
C ASP A 230 1.65 11.57 -3.75
N LEU A 231 0.39 11.10 -3.76
CA LEU A 231 -0.24 10.51 -4.95
C LEU A 231 -0.36 11.48 -6.14
N ARG A 232 -0.43 12.79 -5.88
CA ARG A 232 -0.47 13.82 -6.93
C ARG A 232 0.91 14.22 -7.43
N HIS A 233 1.93 13.92 -6.64
CA HIS A 233 3.32 14.29 -6.90
C HIS A 233 4.20 13.04 -6.74
N PRO A 234 4.00 12.01 -7.58
CA PRO A 234 4.75 10.76 -7.46
C PRO A 234 6.24 11.06 -7.60
N ARG A 235 7.03 10.45 -6.73
CA ARG A 235 8.48 10.68 -6.71
C ARG A 235 9.13 10.01 -7.92
N PRO A 236 9.98 10.72 -8.68
CA PRO A 236 10.75 10.10 -9.74
C PRO A 236 11.80 9.12 -9.17
N PRO A 237 12.28 8.15 -9.98
CA PRO A 237 13.42 7.32 -9.61
C PRO A 237 14.64 8.18 -9.23
N ARG A 238 15.36 7.76 -8.17
CA ARG A 238 16.59 8.41 -7.69
C ARG A 238 17.75 8.18 -8.66
N ILE A 239 17.80 7.00 -9.27
CA ILE A 239 18.84 6.61 -10.23
C ILE A 239 18.17 6.31 -11.56
N LYS A 240 18.58 7.03 -12.61
CA LYS A 240 18.13 6.79 -13.99
C LYS A 240 19.20 6.01 -14.74
N ALA A 241 18.90 4.77 -15.10
CA ALA A 241 19.77 3.97 -15.96
C ALA A 241 19.54 4.34 -17.44
N ASN A 242 20.56 4.11 -18.28
CA ASN A 242 20.45 4.24 -19.73
C ASN A 242 20.57 2.84 -20.37
N PRO A 243 19.46 2.16 -20.67
CA PRO A 243 19.49 0.80 -21.21
C PRO A 243 20.25 0.70 -22.54
N TYR A 244 20.19 1.73 -23.39
CA TYR A 244 20.86 1.76 -24.70
C TYR A 244 22.34 2.19 -24.63
N GLY A 245 22.92 2.27 -23.45
CA GLY A 245 24.32 2.69 -23.28
C GLY A 245 24.94 2.23 -21.97
N TRP A 246 24.39 1.20 -21.33
CA TRP A 246 24.96 0.62 -20.12
C TRP A 246 26.01 -0.46 -20.42
N TYR A 247 26.23 -0.84 -21.67
CA TYR A 247 27.29 -1.77 -22.04
C TYR A 247 28.46 -1.05 -22.69
N ASP A 248 29.65 -1.64 -22.53
CA ASP A 248 30.82 -1.27 -23.33
C ASP A 248 30.58 -1.58 -24.82
N SER A 249 31.39 -1.00 -25.70
CA SER A 249 31.26 -1.16 -27.15
C SER A 249 31.22 -2.63 -27.57
N GLU A 250 30.21 -2.97 -28.37
CA GLU A 250 30.10 -4.27 -29.05
C GLU A 250 31.29 -4.49 -30.00
N PRO A 251 31.78 -5.72 -30.17
CA PRO A 251 32.78 -6.03 -31.19
C PRO A 251 32.37 -5.50 -32.58
N GLU A 252 33.32 -4.95 -33.33
CA GLU A 252 33.05 -4.43 -34.67
C GLU A 252 33.04 -5.56 -35.70
N HIS A 253 31.98 -5.62 -36.52
CA HIS A 253 31.88 -6.58 -37.62
C HIS A 253 32.98 -6.28 -38.66
N PRO A 254 33.84 -7.26 -39.02
CA PRO A 254 34.81 -7.09 -40.10
C PRO A 254 34.14 -6.78 -41.45
N ASP A 255 34.66 -5.81 -42.20
CA ASP A 255 34.20 -5.49 -43.56
C ASP A 255 34.89 -6.41 -44.58
N GLU A 256 34.14 -7.08 -45.46
CA GLU A 256 34.70 -7.98 -46.49
C GLU A 256 35.75 -7.29 -47.36
N ASP A 257 35.61 -5.98 -47.61
CA ASP A 257 36.53 -5.20 -48.43
C ASP A 257 37.93 -5.00 -47.79
N ASP A 258 38.07 -5.24 -46.48
CA ASP A 258 39.35 -5.12 -45.76
C ASP A 258 40.25 -6.37 -45.91
N PHE A 259 39.74 -7.45 -46.51
CA PHE A 259 40.43 -8.74 -46.59
C PHE A 259 40.89 -9.09 -48.00
N GLY A 260 42.03 -9.78 -48.09
CA GLY A 260 42.69 -10.10 -49.38
C GLY A 260 42.08 -11.30 -50.11
N ASP A 261 41.34 -12.16 -49.41
CA ASP A 261 40.64 -13.34 -49.93
C ASP A 261 39.52 -13.78 -48.97
N THR A 262 38.68 -14.71 -49.44
CA THR A 262 37.52 -15.23 -48.70
C THR A 262 37.93 -16.02 -47.45
N GLU A 263 39.05 -16.73 -47.45
CA GLU A 263 39.48 -17.55 -46.31
C GLU A 263 39.87 -16.65 -45.13
N ALA A 264 40.55 -15.53 -45.39
CA ALA A 264 40.88 -14.53 -44.37
C ALA A 264 39.64 -13.81 -43.81
N TYR A 265 38.61 -13.58 -44.63
CA TYR A 265 37.34 -13.03 -44.16
C TYR A 265 36.56 -14.05 -43.31
N GLU A 266 36.50 -15.32 -43.72
CA GLU A 266 35.87 -16.39 -42.94
C GLU A 266 36.53 -16.57 -41.56
N GLU A 267 37.87 -16.55 -41.47
CA GLU A 267 38.59 -16.61 -40.19
C GLU A 267 38.30 -15.38 -39.29
N ALA A 268 38.21 -14.18 -39.89
CA ALA A 268 37.86 -12.97 -39.17
C ALA A 268 36.40 -12.99 -38.66
N MET A 269 35.49 -13.57 -39.44
CA MET A 269 34.10 -13.77 -39.04
C MET A 269 33.98 -14.76 -37.88
N GLU A 270 34.69 -15.90 -37.91
CA GLU A 270 34.71 -16.84 -36.78
C GLU A 270 35.25 -16.19 -35.49
N ALA A 271 36.31 -15.37 -35.60
CA ALA A 271 36.85 -14.62 -34.47
C ALA A 271 35.88 -13.55 -33.96
N TYR A 272 35.16 -12.88 -34.86
CA TYR A 272 34.11 -11.91 -34.52
C TYR A 272 32.94 -12.59 -33.80
N GLU A 273 32.43 -13.71 -34.31
CA GLU A 273 31.35 -14.48 -33.68
C GLU A 273 31.73 -14.92 -32.27
N ALA A 274 32.95 -15.44 -32.09
CA ALA A 274 33.46 -15.81 -30.77
C ALA A 274 33.59 -14.59 -29.83
N ALA A 275 34.06 -13.45 -30.33
CA ALA A 275 34.17 -12.22 -29.54
C ALA A 275 32.80 -11.65 -29.14
N VAL A 276 31.81 -11.75 -30.03
CA VAL A 276 30.42 -11.36 -29.76
C VAL A 276 29.82 -12.29 -28.70
N ASP A 277 30.00 -13.61 -28.82
CA ASP A 277 29.54 -14.57 -27.82
C ASP A 277 30.14 -14.30 -26.43
N ASP A 278 31.46 -14.07 -26.35
CA ASP A 278 32.15 -13.72 -25.11
C ASP A 278 31.62 -12.39 -24.54
N TRP A 279 31.41 -11.38 -25.39
CA TRP A 279 30.86 -10.09 -24.98
C TRP A 279 29.43 -10.23 -24.42
N TYR A 280 28.55 -10.99 -25.08
CA TYR A 280 27.19 -11.23 -24.57
C TYR A 280 27.17 -11.97 -23.22
N GLN A 281 28.12 -12.88 -22.97
CA GLN A 281 28.22 -13.63 -21.71
C GLN A 281 28.79 -12.78 -20.56
N ASP A 282 29.82 -11.98 -20.85
CA ASP A 282 30.59 -11.27 -19.83
C ASP A 282 30.17 -9.82 -19.63
N ARG A 283 29.40 -9.22 -20.55
CA ARG A 283 28.92 -7.83 -20.40
C ARG A 283 28.15 -7.65 -19.09
N ARG A 284 28.35 -6.51 -18.44
CA ARG A 284 27.64 -6.11 -17.23
C ARG A 284 27.15 -4.67 -17.39
N PRO A 285 25.89 -4.39 -17.04
CA PRO A 285 25.35 -3.05 -17.19
C PRO A 285 26.02 -2.07 -16.23
N VAL A 286 26.51 -0.97 -16.77
CA VAL A 286 27.09 0.16 -16.04
C VAL A 286 25.97 1.11 -15.65
N VAL A 287 25.47 0.94 -14.42
CA VAL A 287 24.50 1.86 -13.82
C VAL A 287 25.25 3.06 -13.23
N PRO A 288 24.75 4.30 -13.41
CA PRO A 288 25.27 5.46 -12.69
C PRO A 288 25.26 5.26 -11.17
N ASP A 289 26.18 5.92 -10.47
CA ASP A 289 26.10 6.02 -9.01
C ASP A 289 25.01 7.04 -8.60
N ALA A 290 24.71 7.14 -7.30
CA ALA A 290 23.69 8.04 -6.81
C ALA A 290 24.03 9.51 -7.11
N PRO A 291 23.07 10.31 -7.63
CA PRO A 291 23.27 11.73 -7.84
C PRO A 291 23.33 12.47 -6.49
N GLU A 292 23.78 13.72 -6.50
CA GLU A 292 23.58 14.60 -5.35
C GLU A 292 22.08 14.78 -5.08
N PHE A 293 21.68 14.62 -3.82
CA PHE A 293 20.29 14.76 -3.43
C PHE A 293 19.81 16.19 -3.69
N THR A 294 18.69 16.30 -4.40
CA THR A 294 17.96 17.55 -4.60
C THR A 294 16.59 17.40 -3.94
N ALA A 295 16.31 18.23 -2.93
CA ALA A 295 15.01 18.22 -2.28
C ALA A 295 13.91 18.52 -3.32
N PRO A 296 12.77 17.80 -3.28
CA PRO A 296 11.63 18.13 -4.13
C PRO A 296 11.22 19.58 -3.92
N GLU A 297 10.78 20.24 -5.00
CA GLU A 297 10.25 21.59 -4.89
C GLU A 297 9.08 21.59 -3.90
N PRO A 298 9.02 22.55 -2.95
CA PRO A 298 7.94 22.62 -2.00
C PRO A 298 6.61 22.71 -2.75
N CYS A 299 5.73 21.75 -2.48
CA CYS A 299 4.40 21.74 -3.06
C CYS A 299 3.68 23.05 -2.67
N ASP A 300 3.30 23.83 -3.67
CA ASP A 300 2.56 25.08 -3.45
C ASP A 300 1.20 24.80 -2.78
N ALA A 301 0.53 25.86 -2.31
CA ALA A 301 -0.75 25.70 -1.62
C ALA A 301 -1.84 25.05 -2.51
N SER A 302 -1.69 25.08 -3.84
CA SER A 302 -2.60 24.42 -4.80
C SER A 302 -2.30 22.95 -5.03
N GLY A 303 -1.06 22.51 -4.82
CA GLY A 303 -0.65 21.12 -4.98
C GLY A 303 -0.93 20.23 -3.78
N ARG A 304 -1.08 20.82 -2.57
CA ARG A 304 -1.46 20.08 -1.35
C ARG A 304 -2.94 19.70 -1.38
N VAL A 305 -3.24 18.46 -1.03
CA VAL A 305 -4.62 18.01 -0.86
C VAL A 305 -5.13 18.44 0.51
N VAL A 306 -6.21 19.22 0.50
CA VAL A 306 -6.92 19.65 1.72
C VAL A 306 -8.30 19.01 1.72
N LEU A 307 -8.57 18.22 2.77
CA LEU A 307 -9.85 17.53 2.99
C LEU A 307 -10.84 18.37 3.81
N ARG A 308 -10.37 19.43 4.48
CA ARG A 308 -11.22 20.37 5.22
C ARG A 308 -12.25 21.05 4.32
N GLY A 309 -13.45 21.27 4.86
CA GLY A 309 -14.56 21.87 4.13
C GLY A 309 -15.14 20.98 3.02
N ARG A 310 -14.81 19.68 2.98
CA ARG A 310 -15.32 18.73 1.99
C ARG A 310 -16.24 17.71 2.63
N ARG A 311 -17.08 17.12 1.77
CA ARG A 311 -17.78 15.87 2.06
C ARG A 311 -16.92 14.72 1.58
N LEU A 312 -16.74 13.71 2.44
CA LEU A 312 -15.98 12.50 2.19
C LEU A 312 -16.90 11.29 2.34
N GLN A 313 -16.42 10.15 1.84
CA GLN A 313 -17.02 8.84 2.06
C GLN A 313 -15.96 7.92 2.65
N VAL A 314 -16.27 7.30 3.79
CA VAL A 314 -15.31 6.49 4.53
C VAL A 314 -15.94 5.17 4.94
N ILE A 315 -15.23 4.07 4.73
CA ILE A 315 -15.61 2.75 5.21
C ILE A 315 -14.79 2.45 6.46
N ALA A 316 -15.42 1.99 7.54
CA ALA A 316 -14.75 1.63 8.78
C ALA A 316 -14.63 0.10 8.92
N LYS A 317 -13.51 -0.37 9.47
CA LYS A 317 -13.29 -1.77 9.84
C LYS A 317 -12.59 -1.86 11.19
N LEU A 318 -13.09 -2.71 12.08
CA LEU A 318 -12.46 -3.04 13.36
C LEU A 318 -12.28 -4.55 13.42
N ALA A 319 -11.07 -4.99 13.72
CA ALA A 319 -10.75 -6.40 13.83
C ALA A 319 -9.68 -6.64 14.89
N THR A 320 -9.72 -7.83 15.48
CA THR A 320 -8.74 -8.29 16.45
C THR A 320 -8.14 -9.61 15.98
N ILE A 321 -6.81 -9.71 15.96
CA ILE A 321 -6.10 -10.97 15.85
C ILE A 321 -5.81 -11.48 17.25
N HIS A 322 -6.24 -12.70 17.56
CA HIS A 322 -6.02 -13.42 18.81
C HIS A 322 -5.01 -14.55 18.61
N LEU A 323 -4.07 -14.65 19.54
CA LEU A 323 -3.15 -15.76 19.68
C LEU A 323 -3.32 -16.39 21.06
N THR A 324 -3.35 -17.72 21.11
CA THR A 324 -3.44 -18.49 22.35
C THR A 324 -2.23 -19.41 22.48
N PRO A 325 -1.92 -19.96 23.66
CA PRO A 325 -0.86 -20.96 23.80
C PRO A 325 -1.02 -22.17 22.86
N GLU A 326 -2.25 -22.52 22.51
CA GLU A 326 -2.58 -23.61 21.58
C GLU A 326 -2.43 -23.21 20.11
N LYS A 327 -2.65 -21.92 19.79
CA LYS A 327 -2.44 -21.33 18.46
C LYS A 327 -1.53 -20.09 18.57
N PRO A 328 -0.22 -20.30 18.82
CA PRO A 328 0.68 -19.23 19.25
C PRO A 328 1.23 -18.39 18.11
N GLU A 329 0.94 -18.74 16.85
CA GLU A 329 1.51 -18.11 15.65
C GLU A 329 0.41 -17.67 14.69
N TYR A 330 0.55 -16.48 14.13
CA TYR A 330 -0.22 -15.98 12.99
C TYR A 330 0.68 -16.02 11.75
N ALA A 331 0.27 -16.77 10.72
CA ALA A 331 1.09 -17.02 9.54
C ALA A 331 1.31 -15.80 8.63
N GLY A 332 0.50 -14.74 8.80
CA GLY A 332 0.46 -13.58 7.91
C GLY A 332 -0.80 -13.54 7.05
N GLY A 333 -1.02 -12.40 6.40
CA GLY A 333 -2.09 -12.22 5.41
C GLY A 333 -1.63 -12.56 3.99
N SER A 334 -2.53 -12.48 3.00
CA SER A 334 -2.15 -12.47 1.58
C SER A 334 -1.79 -11.06 1.12
N TRP A 335 -1.09 -10.95 -0.01
CA TRP A 335 -0.95 -9.68 -0.72
C TRP A 335 -2.30 -9.25 -1.29
N HIS A 336 -2.74 -8.04 -0.95
CA HIS A 336 -4.01 -7.49 -1.43
C HIS A 336 -4.00 -5.95 -1.44
N VAL A 337 -4.98 -5.41 -2.16
CA VAL A 337 -5.43 -4.01 -2.08
C VAL A 337 -6.81 -3.97 -1.43
N GLU A 338 -7.24 -2.81 -0.95
CA GLU A 338 -8.53 -2.67 -0.29
C GLU A 338 -9.66 -2.43 -1.29
N GLY A 339 -10.72 -3.23 -1.18
CA GLY A 339 -11.90 -3.08 -2.03
C GLY A 339 -11.73 -3.57 -3.46
N MET A 340 -12.77 -3.29 -4.24
CA MET A 340 -12.87 -3.42 -5.68
C MET A 340 -13.20 -2.03 -6.25
N LEU A 341 -13.32 -1.91 -7.57
CA LEU A 341 -13.56 -0.64 -8.24
C LEU A 341 -14.86 0.04 -7.80
N ASN A 342 -15.88 -0.72 -7.37
CA ASN A 342 -17.12 -0.17 -6.82
C ASN A 342 -16.90 0.69 -5.58
N GLU A 343 -15.91 0.34 -4.74
CA GLU A 343 -15.62 1.07 -3.50
C GLU A 343 -14.71 2.28 -3.72
N ARG A 344 -13.97 2.33 -4.83
CA ARG A 344 -13.07 3.44 -5.20
C ARG A 344 -12.16 3.89 -4.05
N ILE A 345 -11.64 2.95 -3.26
CA ILE A 345 -10.76 3.28 -2.12
C ILE A 345 -9.42 3.81 -2.66
N VAL A 346 -9.09 5.05 -2.31
CA VAL A 346 -7.85 5.72 -2.73
C VAL A 346 -6.75 5.61 -1.67
N SER A 347 -7.11 5.55 -0.38
CA SER A 347 -6.16 5.50 0.71
C SER A 347 -6.74 4.78 1.92
N THR A 348 -5.85 4.12 2.66
CA THR A 348 -6.18 3.40 3.89
C THR A 348 -5.43 4.04 5.05
N GLY A 349 -6.16 4.37 6.11
CA GLY A 349 -5.61 4.76 7.40
C GLY A 349 -5.85 3.66 8.43
N ILE A 350 -4.80 3.17 9.09
CA ILE A 350 -4.88 2.13 10.13
C ILE A 350 -4.38 2.70 11.46
N TYR A 351 -5.12 2.44 12.54
CA TYR A 351 -4.71 2.68 13.92
C TYR A 351 -4.57 1.35 14.68
N TYR A 352 -3.34 1.03 15.08
CA TYR A 352 -2.99 -0.14 15.90
C TYR A 352 -3.24 0.17 17.38
N TRP A 353 -4.51 0.23 17.77
CA TRP A 353 -4.90 0.85 19.04
C TRP A 353 -4.54 0.05 20.30
N ASP A 354 -4.38 -1.27 20.17
CA ASP A 354 -3.98 -2.13 21.28
C ASP A 354 -3.28 -3.40 20.78
N SER A 355 -2.11 -3.71 21.33
CA SER A 355 -1.40 -4.95 21.04
C SER A 355 -0.63 -5.40 22.28
N GLU A 356 -0.79 -6.66 22.66
CA GLU A 356 -0.20 -7.22 23.88
C GLU A 356 0.34 -8.62 23.60
N ASN A 357 1.49 -8.92 24.21
CA ASN A 357 2.11 -10.24 24.22
C ASN A 357 2.35 -10.86 22.83
N ILE A 358 2.74 -10.04 21.86
CA ILE A 358 3.14 -10.48 20.52
C ILE A 358 4.56 -10.01 20.20
N THR A 359 5.25 -10.75 19.34
CA THR A 359 6.49 -10.27 18.70
C THR A 359 6.19 -9.12 17.74
N ASP A 360 7.23 -8.45 17.25
CA ASP A 360 7.10 -7.35 16.28
C ASP A 360 6.25 -7.76 15.07
N SER A 361 5.20 -6.96 14.80
CA SER A 361 4.34 -7.11 13.63
C SER A 361 4.65 -6.02 12.61
N ARG A 362 4.58 -6.36 11.31
CA ARG A 362 4.93 -5.46 10.21
C ARG A 362 3.87 -5.49 9.11
N LEU A 363 3.75 -4.38 8.41
CA LEU A 363 2.95 -4.25 7.19
C LEU A 363 3.93 -4.06 6.01
N SER A 364 4.00 -5.06 5.14
CA SER A 364 4.86 -5.05 3.96
C SER A 364 4.14 -4.45 2.77
N PHE A 365 4.89 -3.82 1.86
CA PHE A 365 4.36 -3.13 0.69
C PHE A 365 5.13 -3.53 -0.57
N ARG A 366 4.41 -3.67 -1.68
CA ARG A 366 4.95 -3.79 -3.04
C ARG A 366 4.13 -2.95 -4.01
N THR A 367 4.70 -2.66 -5.18
CA THR A 367 4.03 -1.88 -6.22
C THR A 367 4.19 -2.57 -7.57
N ALA A 368 3.15 -2.48 -8.41
CA ALA A 368 3.25 -2.86 -9.80
C ALA A 368 4.10 -1.83 -10.54
N VAL A 369 4.93 -2.28 -11.49
CA VAL A 369 5.79 -1.40 -12.27
C VAL A 369 5.48 -1.47 -13.75
N HIS A 370 5.73 -0.38 -14.47
CA HIS A 370 5.72 -0.41 -15.93
C HIS A 370 6.88 -1.25 -16.45
N ASP A 371 6.76 -1.68 -17.71
CA ASP A 371 7.84 -2.30 -18.45
C ASP A 371 9.02 -1.30 -18.50
N PRO A 372 10.25 -1.71 -18.10
CA PRO A 372 11.42 -0.86 -18.26
C PRO A 372 11.68 -0.62 -19.75
N ASP A 373 12.35 0.48 -20.09
CA ASP A 373 12.97 0.59 -21.42
C ASP A 373 14.18 -0.37 -21.49
N TYR A 374 14.34 -1.10 -22.59
CA TYR A 374 15.45 -2.04 -22.80
C TYR A 374 15.83 -2.20 -24.28
N GLU A 375 17.03 -2.72 -24.53
CA GLU A 375 17.46 -3.18 -25.86
C GLU A 375 16.97 -4.61 -26.11
N GLN A 376 16.49 -4.91 -27.32
CA GLN A 376 15.87 -6.20 -27.63
C GLN A 376 16.77 -7.39 -27.22
N ASN A 377 16.17 -8.39 -26.56
CA ASN A 377 16.83 -9.57 -25.99
C ASN A 377 17.80 -9.32 -24.82
N ASP A 378 17.84 -8.11 -24.24
CA ASP A 378 18.72 -7.80 -23.10
C ASP A 378 18.17 -8.25 -21.73
N ASN A 379 17.94 -9.55 -21.58
CA ASN A 379 17.37 -10.13 -20.37
C ASN A 379 18.29 -9.95 -19.14
N ASN A 380 19.59 -10.07 -19.35
CA ASN A 380 20.57 -9.97 -18.27
C ASN A 380 20.66 -8.52 -17.75
N GLY A 381 20.65 -7.52 -18.64
CA GLY A 381 20.74 -6.11 -18.24
C GLY A 381 19.55 -5.68 -17.39
N VAL A 382 18.34 -6.02 -17.82
CA VAL A 382 17.11 -5.68 -17.06
C VAL A 382 17.09 -6.35 -15.69
N SER A 383 17.47 -7.63 -15.62
CA SER A 383 17.54 -8.37 -14.35
C SER A 383 18.61 -7.80 -13.42
N ASP A 384 19.82 -7.56 -13.92
CA ASP A 384 20.93 -7.01 -13.13
C ASP A 384 20.66 -5.58 -12.62
N VAL A 385 19.92 -4.76 -13.39
CA VAL A 385 19.66 -3.36 -13.01
C VAL A 385 18.41 -3.20 -12.17
N TYR A 386 17.31 -3.89 -12.49
CA TYR A 386 16.00 -3.68 -11.87
C TYR A 386 15.52 -4.87 -11.02
N GLY A 387 16.16 -6.03 -11.12
CA GLY A 387 15.72 -7.27 -10.49
C GLY A 387 14.44 -7.85 -11.13
N LEU A 388 14.17 -7.49 -12.39
CA LEU A 388 13.02 -7.96 -13.15
C LEU A 388 13.48 -9.05 -14.12
N GLU A 389 12.92 -10.25 -13.99
CA GLU A 389 13.28 -11.41 -14.81
C GLU A 389 12.36 -11.53 -16.03
N ASN A 390 12.88 -12.12 -17.13
CA ASN A 390 12.05 -12.49 -18.27
C ASN A 390 10.97 -13.49 -17.85
N ASP A 391 9.76 -13.30 -18.33
CA ASP A 391 8.54 -14.03 -17.97
C ASP A 391 8.27 -14.02 -16.44
N GLY A 392 8.89 -13.07 -15.72
CA GLY A 392 8.71 -12.84 -14.29
C GLY A 392 7.65 -11.77 -13.98
N PRO A 393 7.31 -11.59 -12.69
CA PRO A 393 6.28 -10.63 -12.28
C PRO A 393 6.77 -9.18 -12.34
N LEU A 394 5.97 -8.28 -12.92
CA LEU A 394 6.21 -6.83 -12.95
C LEU A 394 5.80 -6.12 -11.65
N ASN A 395 6.47 -6.48 -10.55
CA ASN A 395 6.36 -5.75 -9.30
C ASN A 395 7.71 -5.59 -8.59
N GLN A 396 7.77 -4.63 -7.69
CA GLN A 396 8.93 -4.43 -6.80
C GLN A 396 8.49 -4.28 -5.35
N ALA A 397 9.19 -5.00 -4.46
CA ALA A 397 9.03 -4.86 -3.03
C ALA A 397 9.56 -3.50 -2.56
N LEU A 398 8.74 -2.75 -1.82
CA LEU A 398 9.09 -1.41 -1.31
C LEU A 398 9.55 -1.44 0.16
N GLY A 399 9.54 -2.62 0.79
CA GLY A 399 9.89 -2.82 2.19
C GLY A 399 8.66 -2.92 3.10
N SER A 400 8.84 -2.56 4.37
CA SER A 400 7.78 -2.73 5.38
C SER A 400 7.84 -1.70 6.50
N ALA A 401 6.67 -1.37 7.06
CA ALA A 401 6.53 -0.51 8.23
C ALA A 401 6.28 -1.34 9.50
N PRO A 402 6.95 -1.06 10.63
CA PRO A 402 6.60 -1.69 11.91
C PRO A 402 5.25 -1.16 12.41
N THR A 403 4.49 -2.03 13.08
CA THR A 403 3.11 -1.75 13.53
C THR A 403 2.94 -1.94 15.06
N PRO A 404 3.69 -1.19 15.89
CA PRO A 404 3.55 -1.25 17.35
C PRO A 404 2.20 -0.69 17.81
N ALA A 405 1.79 -1.03 19.03
CA ALA A 405 0.62 -0.45 19.67
C ALA A 405 0.74 1.08 19.77
N GLY A 406 -0.35 1.79 19.46
CA GLY A 406 -0.44 3.24 19.43
C GLY A 406 -0.16 3.87 18.05
N ARG A 407 0.41 3.13 17.10
CA ARG A 407 0.76 3.68 15.79
C ARG A 407 -0.45 3.90 14.89
N CYS A 408 -0.52 5.09 14.29
CA CYS A 408 -1.30 5.38 13.10
C CYS A 408 -0.42 5.26 11.86
N LEU A 409 -0.93 4.64 10.80
CA LEU A 409 -0.31 4.52 9.49
C LEU A 409 -1.32 4.93 8.43
N ALA A 410 -0.90 5.63 7.39
CA ALA A 410 -1.70 5.87 6.20
C ALA A 410 -0.87 5.59 4.94
N PHE A 411 -1.51 4.98 3.95
CA PHE A 411 -0.88 4.61 2.68
C PHE A 411 -1.89 4.67 1.53
N PRO A 412 -1.42 4.84 0.29
CA PRO A 412 -2.31 4.86 -0.86
C PRO A 412 -2.66 3.43 -1.29
N ASN A 413 -3.88 3.23 -1.79
CA ASN A 413 -4.39 1.90 -2.12
C ASN A 413 -3.70 1.26 -3.34
N VAL A 414 -2.96 2.07 -4.13
CA VAL A 414 -2.09 1.57 -5.22
C VAL A 414 -0.89 0.76 -4.71
N LEU A 415 -0.55 0.85 -3.42
CA LEU A 415 0.44 -0.03 -2.81
C LEU A 415 -0.26 -1.30 -2.34
N GLN A 416 0.09 -2.42 -2.97
CA GLN A 416 -0.32 -3.71 -2.46
C GLN A 416 0.40 -3.99 -1.15
N HIS A 417 -0.33 -4.54 -0.20
CA HIS A 417 0.21 -4.74 1.14
C HIS A 417 -0.10 -6.13 1.69
N GLN A 418 0.70 -6.52 2.68
CA GLN A 418 0.57 -7.81 3.34
C GLN A 418 0.93 -7.66 4.82
N VAL A 419 0.11 -8.23 5.69
CA VAL A 419 0.44 -8.36 7.12
C VAL A 419 1.46 -9.48 7.29
N GLY A 420 2.62 -9.16 7.86
CA GLY A 420 3.66 -10.16 8.17
C GLY A 420 3.25 -11.11 9.30
N SER A 421 3.92 -12.26 9.36
CA SER A 421 3.73 -13.23 10.44
C SER A 421 4.21 -12.66 11.79
N PHE A 422 3.60 -13.12 12.87
CA PHE A 422 4.03 -12.83 14.24
C PHE A 422 3.53 -13.92 15.18
N ARG A 423 4.08 -13.97 16.39
CA ARG A 423 3.77 -14.99 17.39
C ARG A 423 3.70 -14.42 18.79
N LEU A 424 3.27 -15.23 19.75
CA LEU A 424 3.32 -14.86 21.16
C LEU A 424 4.76 -14.56 21.61
N ALA A 425 4.93 -13.45 22.34
CA ALA A 425 6.21 -13.11 22.96
C ALA A 425 6.49 -14.00 24.18
N ASP A 426 5.48 -14.20 25.02
CA ASP A 426 5.40 -15.23 26.05
C ASP A 426 4.39 -16.30 25.62
N PRO A 427 4.85 -17.50 25.19
CA PRO A 427 3.97 -18.58 24.72
C PRO A 427 3.00 -19.12 25.77
N SER A 428 3.16 -18.79 27.05
CA SER A 428 2.29 -19.26 28.14
C SER A 428 1.04 -18.40 28.35
N ARG A 429 0.98 -17.22 27.72
CA ARG A 429 -0.10 -16.25 27.88
C ARG A 429 -0.74 -15.97 26.52
N ALA A 430 -2.03 -15.71 26.50
CA ALA A 430 -2.68 -15.20 25.28
C ALA A 430 -2.11 -13.82 24.89
N GLY A 431 -2.27 -13.45 23.63
CA GLY A 431 -1.85 -12.18 23.08
C GLY A 431 -2.78 -11.73 21.96
N HIS A 432 -2.69 -10.46 21.58
CA HIS A 432 -3.56 -9.90 20.56
C HIS A 432 -2.96 -8.71 19.82
N ARG A 433 -3.53 -8.43 18.66
CA ARG A 433 -3.32 -7.22 17.86
C ARG A 433 -4.67 -6.68 17.41
N LYS A 434 -5.04 -5.48 17.84
CA LYS A 434 -6.32 -4.85 17.52
C LYS A 434 -6.11 -3.63 16.63
N ILE A 435 -6.96 -3.51 15.61
CA ILE A 435 -6.90 -2.43 14.64
C ILE A 435 -8.25 -1.73 14.47
N LEU A 436 -8.18 -0.47 14.11
CA LEU A 436 -9.23 0.29 13.44
C LEU A 436 -8.68 0.74 12.09
N ALA A 437 -9.40 0.47 11.01
CA ALA A 437 -9.07 0.95 9.68
C ALA A 437 -10.18 1.85 9.15
N PHE A 438 -9.77 2.94 8.50
CA PHE A 438 -10.60 3.80 7.68
C PHE A 438 -10.13 3.68 6.24
N PHE A 439 -11.03 3.24 5.36
CA PHE A 439 -10.81 3.23 3.92
C PHE A 439 -11.45 4.48 3.33
N LEU A 440 -10.62 5.40 2.85
CA LEU A 440 -11.06 6.64 2.23
C LEU A 440 -11.44 6.35 0.77
N VAL A 441 -12.70 6.57 0.45
CA VAL A 441 -13.20 6.59 -0.93
C VAL A 441 -12.68 7.86 -1.62
N ASP A 442 -12.36 7.76 -2.92
CA ASP A 442 -11.94 8.86 -3.78
C ASP A 442 -12.79 10.14 -3.56
N PRO A 443 -12.23 11.20 -2.96
CA PRO A 443 -12.97 12.42 -2.64
C PRO A 443 -13.44 13.23 -3.86
N SER A 444 -13.05 12.84 -5.08
CA SER A 444 -13.50 13.45 -6.33
C SER A 444 -14.81 12.85 -6.87
N GLU A 445 -15.22 11.70 -6.35
CA GLU A 445 -16.41 10.95 -6.78
C GLU A 445 -17.35 10.68 -5.60
N THR A 446 -18.58 10.30 -5.88
CA THR A 446 -19.56 9.90 -4.84
C THR A 446 -20.22 8.60 -5.25
N ILE A 447 -20.06 7.56 -4.42
CA ILE A 447 -20.66 6.24 -4.62
C ILE A 447 -21.89 6.06 -3.73
N VAL A 448 -22.64 4.97 -3.94
CA VAL A 448 -23.79 4.62 -3.08
C VAL A 448 -23.32 4.37 -1.65
N SER A 449 -23.96 5.03 -0.68
CA SER A 449 -23.54 5.02 0.72
C SER A 449 -24.68 4.67 1.68
N THR A 450 -24.38 4.66 2.97
CA THR A 450 -25.39 4.52 4.04
C THR A 450 -26.35 5.71 4.16
N SER A 451 -26.16 6.79 3.37
CA SER A 451 -27.18 7.83 3.18
C SER A 451 -28.25 7.44 2.17
N ASP A 452 -27.92 6.58 1.21
CA ASP A 452 -28.83 6.14 0.16
C ASP A 452 -29.56 4.85 0.54
N VAL A 453 -28.92 4.00 1.36
CA VAL A 453 -29.41 2.70 1.76
C VAL A 453 -29.73 2.74 3.26
N PRO A 454 -30.96 2.45 3.69
CA PRO A 454 -31.29 2.32 5.11
C PRO A 454 -30.54 1.16 5.78
N PRO A 455 -30.40 1.18 7.13
CA PRO A 455 -29.80 0.05 7.85
C PRO A 455 -30.46 -1.28 7.49
N GLN A 456 -29.63 -2.25 7.12
CA GLN A 456 -30.05 -3.57 6.62
C GLN A 456 -30.09 -4.63 7.73
N GLN A 457 -29.66 -4.26 8.92
CA GLN A 457 -29.54 -5.16 10.06
C GLN A 457 -30.91 -5.52 10.66
N PRO A 458 -31.08 -6.72 11.27
CA PRO A 458 -32.39 -7.21 11.75
C PRO A 458 -33.12 -6.31 12.75
N TRP A 459 -32.39 -5.46 13.47
CA TRP A 459 -32.96 -4.49 14.42
C TRP A 459 -33.65 -3.32 13.71
N ALA A 460 -33.38 -3.09 12.43
CA ALA A 460 -33.92 -1.97 11.67
C ALA A 460 -35.28 -2.31 11.06
N GLY A 461 -36.25 -1.37 11.13
CA GLY A 461 -37.55 -1.55 10.48
C GLY A 461 -37.49 -1.62 8.94
N ALA A 462 -36.38 -1.19 8.35
CA ALA A 462 -36.10 -1.25 6.91
C ALA A 462 -35.18 -2.42 6.52
N SER A 463 -34.96 -3.39 7.42
CA SER A 463 -34.12 -4.56 7.20
C SER A 463 -34.51 -5.30 5.92
N THR A 464 -33.52 -5.59 5.08
CA THR A 464 -33.69 -6.26 3.78
C THR A 464 -33.20 -7.71 3.81
N MET A 465 -32.47 -8.10 4.85
CA MET A 465 -31.91 -9.44 5.02
C MET A 465 -31.83 -9.82 6.51
N THR A 466 -31.83 -11.12 6.79
CA THR A 466 -31.52 -11.68 8.10
C THR A 466 -30.00 -11.71 8.34
N LEU A 467 -29.58 -11.96 9.59
CA LEU A 467 -28.16 -12.15 9.91
C LEU A 467 -27.58 -13.39 9.21
N GLU A 468 -28.37 -14.46 9.06
CA GLU A 468 -27.95 -15.68 8.37
C GLU A 468 -27.71 -15.42 6.88
N GLU A 469 -28.63 -14.71 6.22
CA GLU A 469 -28.47 -14.28 4.82
C GLU A 469 -27.26 -13.34 4.66
N ALA A 470 -27.08 -12.37 5.56
CA ALA A 470 -25.93 -11.47 5.52
C ALA A 470 -24.59 -12.22 5.65
N LYS A 471 -24.53 -13.26 6.49
CA LYS A 471 -23.34 -14.14 6.61
C LYS A 471 -23.12 -14.95 5.34
N ALA A 472 -24.17 -15.49 4.73
CA ALA A 472 -24.08 -16.20 3.45
C ALA A 472 -23.60 -15.29 2.30
N TYR A 473 -24.13 -14.06 2.20
CA TYR A 473 -23.67 -13.07 1.22
C TYR A 473 -22.24 -12.64 1.47
N ARG A 474 -21.81 -12.50 2.72
CA ARG A 474 -20.40 -12.26 3.05
C ARG A 474 -19.50 -13.39 2.52
N GLU A 475 -19.87 -14.65 2.70
CA GLU A 475 -19.09 -15.78 2.17
C GLU A 475 -19.03 -15.79 0.64
N GLU A 476 -20.12 -15.42 -0.03
CA GLU A 476 -20.14 -15.22 -1.49
C GLU A 476 -19.21 -14.08 -1.91
N LEU A 477 -19.29 -12.92 -1.26
CA LEU A 477 -18.40 -11.78 -1.50
C LEU A 477 -16.93 -12.12 -1.22
N MET A 478 -16.64 -12.89 -0.16
CA MET A 478 -15.27 -13.30 0.14
C MET A 478 -14.72 -14.26 -0.91
N ARG A 479 -15.55 -15.16 -1.45
CA ARG A 479 -15.17 -16.03 -2.57
C ARG A 479 -14.90 -15.23 -3.84
N GLU A 480 -15.77 -14.27 -4.16
CA GLU A 480 -15.59 -13.36 -5.29
C GLU A 480 -14.30 -12.53 -5.14
N ARG A 481 -14.06 -11.98 -3.95
CA ARG A 481 -12.83 -11.22 -3.65
C ARG A 481 -11.58 -12.08 -3.70
N LYS A 482 -11.65 -13.34 -3.29
CA LYS A 482 -10.51 -14.26 -3.45
C LYS A 482 -10.15 -14.44 -4.92
N PHE A 483 -11.16 -14.71 -5.75
CA PHE A 483 -10.96 -14.82 -7.20
C PHE A 483 -10.44 -13.51 -7.80
N PHE A 484 -10.99 -12.36 -7.39
CA PHE A 484 -10.46 -11.05 -7.76
C PHE A 484 -9.01 -10.87 -7.32
N VAL A 485 -8.63 -11.20 -6.09
CA VAL A 485 -7.25 -11.06 -5.61
C VAL A 485 -6.29 -11.91 -6.44
N ASP A 486 -6.67 -13.15 -6.76
CA ASP A 486 -5.86 -14.04 -7.59
C ASP A 486 -5.68 -13.45 -9.00
N GLU A 487 -6.77 -13.08 -9.69
CA GLU A 487 -6.72 -12.43 -11.03
C GLU A 487 -6.01 -11.08 -11.02
N HIS A 488 -6.22 -10.27 -9.98
CA HIS A 488 -5.64 -8.94 -9.86
C HIS A 488 -4.14 -9.00 -9.57
N ASN A 489 -3.71 -9.99 -8.80
CA ASN A 489 -2.29 -10.33 -8.69
C ASN A 489 -1.76 -10.66 -10.08
N GLU A 490 -2.31 -11.67 -10.77
CA GLU A 490 -1.84 -12.10 -12.09
C GLU A 490 -1.84 -10.98 -13.14
N GLN A 491 -2.87 -10.12 -13.17
CA GLN A 491 -3.04 -9.13 -14.24
C GLN A 491 -2.32 -7.79 -14.00
N LEU A 492 -2.05 -7.41 -12.74
CA LEU A 492 -1.45 -6.11 -12.43
C LEU A 492 -0.08 -6.24 -11.76
N PHE A 493 0.04 -7.07 -10.72
CA PHE A 493 1.28 -7.16 -9.93
C PHE A 493 2.21 -8.26 -10.45
N GLU A 494 1.67 -9.34 -11.00
CA GLU A 494 2.37 -10.53 -11.45
C GLU A 494 2.24 -10.71 -12.96
N ARG A 495 1.91 -9.61 -13.66
CA ARG A 495 1.88 -9.57 -15.12
C ARG A 495 3.23 -10.04 -15.65
N GLU A 496 3.20 -11.09 -16.46
CA GLU A 496 4.40 -11.63 -17.11
C GLU A 496 5.01 -10.58 -18.03
N PHE A 497 6.30 -10.36 -17.87
CA PHE A 497 7.09 -9.49 -18.73
C PHE A 497 7.84 -10.31 -19.77
N SER A 498 7.42 -10.24 -21.04
CA SER A 498 8.13 -10.94 -22.11
C SER A 498 9.01 -10.00 -22.91
N LEU A 499 10.32 -10.27 -22.90
CA LEU A 499 11.33 -9.48 -23.60
C LEU A 499 11.41 -9.81 -25.12
N CYS A 500 10.53 -10.69 -25.61
CA CYS A 500 10.65 -11.34 -26.93
C CYS A 500 9.87 -10.71 -28.09
N GLU A 501 8.94 -9.77 -27.88
CA GLU A 501 8.13 -9.22 -28.98
C GLU A 501 7.83 -7.72 -28.83
N HIS A 502 8.55 -6.88 -29.57
CA HIS A 502 8.10 -5.56 -30.02
C HIS A 502 8.50 -5.30 -31.47
#